data_AF-A0A2M8DNU8-F1
#
_entry.id   AF-A0A2M8DNU8-F1
#
_cell.length_a   1.000
_cell.length_b   1.000
_cell.length_c   1.000
_cell.angle_alpha   90.00
_cell.angle_beta   90.00
_cell.angle_gamma   90.00
#
_symmetry.space_group_name_H-M   'P 1'
#
loop_
_entity.id
_entity.type
_entity.pdbx_description
1 polymer ?
#
loop_
_entity_poly.entity_id
_entity_poly.type
_entity_poly.pdbx_seq_one_letter_code
_entity_poly.pdbx_strand_id
1 'polypeptide(L)'
;MANKKSFSTGEAKRVGEALGIDWSKFDVEQFRMGMDVELEHGLVNPQTNLTNDDEIMTGKIALAHLNEFSDYYTRLKKMEKEADDYWKK
;
A
#
# COMPACT_ATOMS: atom_id res chain seq x y z
N MET A 1 -7.73 14.73 -13.11
CA MET A 1 -6.66 14.77 -12.10
C MET A 1 -5.64 13.72 -12.47
N ALA A 2 -4.35 13.97 -12.28
CA ALA A 2 -3.31 13.02 -12.71
C ALA A 2 -3.42 11.72 -11.87
N ASN A 3 -3.43 10.56 -12.52
CA ASN A 3 -3.36 9.27 -11.84
C ASN A 3 -2.07 9.22 -11.03
N LYS A 4 -2.19 9.23 -9.70
CA LYS A 4 -1.04 9.05 -8.81
C LYS A 4 -0.52 7.63 -9.02
N LYS A 5 0.79 7.49 -9.18
CA LYS A 5 1.42 6.18 -9.44
C LYS A 5 2.13 5.60 -8.22
N SER A 6 2.52 6.44 -7.27
CA SER A 6 3.19 6.04 -6.05
C SER A 6 3.19 7.16 -5.01
N PHE A 7 3.53 6.80 -3.79
CA PHE A 7 3.78 7.68 -2.66
C PHE A 7 5.29 7.78 -2.39
N SER A 8 5.73 9.00 -2.09
CA SER A 8 7.04 9.26 -1.48
C SER A 8 7.06 8.81 -0.01
N THR A 9 8.25 8.53 0.53
CA THR A 9 8.43 8.24 1.96
C THR A 9 7.90 9.38 2.85
N GLY A 10 8.00 10.64 2.40
CA GLY A 10 7.45 11.80 3.10
C GLY A 10 5.93 11.78 3.17
N GLU A 11 5.24 11.46 2.08
CA GLU A 11 3.78 11.32 2.06
C GLU A 11 3.33 10.15 2.94
N ALA A 12 3.97 8.98 2.80
CA ALA A 12 3.68 7.83 3.63
C ALA A 12 3.87 8.11 5.13
N LYS A 13 4.93 8.83 5.49
CA LYS A 13 5.14 9.26 6.87
C LYS A 13 4.02 10.17 7.37
N ARG A 14 3.63 11.19 6.59
CA ARG A 14 2.52 12.10 6.97
C ARG A 14 1.21 11.35 7.16
N VAL A 15 0.88 10.43 6.24
CA VAL A 15 -0.33 9.61 6.36
C VAL A 15 -0.25 8.69 7.57
N GLY A 16 0.90 8.04 7.80
CA GLY A 16 1.10 7.19 8.96
C GLY A 16 0.99 7.95 10.29
N GLU A 17 1.50 9.18 10.35
CA GLU A 17 1.33 10.08 11.50
C GLU A 17 -0.15 10.44 11.70
N ALA A 18 -0.89 10.77 10.63
CA ALA A 18 -2.32 11.05 10.69
C ALA A 18 -3.15 9.83 11.14
N LEU A 19 -2.67 8.61 10.85
CA LEU A 19 -3.28 7.35 11.27
C LEU A 19 -2.81 6.86 12.65
N GLY A 20 -1.85 7.54 13.28
CA GLY A 20 -1.31 7.15 14.59
C GLY A 20 -0.49 5.86 14.57
N ILE A 21 0.24 5.61 13.47
CA ILE A 21 1.08 4.41 13.32
C ILE A 21 2.21 4.39 14.36
N ASP A 22 2.38 3.24 15.00
CA ASP A 22 3.52 2.93 15.84
C ASP A 22 4.66 2.34 15.00
N TRP A 23 5.63 3.20 14.64
CA TRP A 23 6.79 2.85 13.83
C TRP A 23 7.79 1.88 14.50
N SER A 24 7.56 1.47 15.76
CA SER A 24 8.38 0.43 16.39
C SER A 24 8.03 -0.98 15.87
N LYS A 25 6.85 -1.16 15.27
CA LYS A 25 6.36 -2.45 14.77
C LYS A 25 6.86 -2.79 13.36
N PHE A 26 6.99 -1.77 12.52
CA PHE A 26 7.47 -1.86 11.14
C PHE A 26 7.98 -0.49 10.68
N ASP A 27 8.83 -0.48 9.66
CA ASP A 27 9.39 0.75 9.14
C ASP A 27 8.44 1.48 8.17
N VAL A 28 8.77 2.74 7.89
CA VAL A 28 8.01 3.59 6.96
C VAL A 28 8.01 3.03 5.53
N GLU A 29 9.01 2.23 5.15
CA GLU A 29 9.09 1.66 3.80
C GLU A 29 8.11 0.51 3.62
N GLN A 30 7.86 -0.32 4.63
CA GLN A 30 6.77 -1.30 4.62
C GLN A 30 5.43 -0.61 4.41
N PHE A 31 5.18 0.49 5.12
CA PHE A 31 3.93 1.25 4.97
C PHE A 31 3.82 1.92 3.60
N ARG A 32 4.89 2.56 3.12
CA ARG A 32 4.95 3.19 1.80
C ARG A 32 4.73 2.19 0.67
N MET A 33 5.37 1.01 0.75
CA MET A 33 5.15 -0.09 -0.18
C MET A 33 3.69 -0.53 -0.18
N GLY A 34 3.08 -0.64 1.01
CA GLY A 34 1.68 -0.96 1.12
C GLY A 34 0.77 0.06 0.47
N MET A 35 0.99 1.34 0.76
CA MET A 35 0.22 2.41 0.14
C MET A 35 0.32 2.41 -1.39
N ASP A 36 1.47 2.06 -1.97
CA ASP A 36 1.61 1.92 -3.42
C ASP A 36 0.78 0.76 -3.97
N VAL A 37 0.79 -0.40 -3.30
CA VAL A 37 -0.01 -1.57 -3.69
C VAL A 37 -1.49 -1.25 -3.62
N GLU A 38 -1.96 -0.70 -2.49
CA GLU A 38 -3.38 -0.39 -2.29
C GLU A 38 -3.88 0.74 -3.20
N LEU A 39 -2.99 1.58 -3.73
CA LEU A 39 -3.34 2.61 -4.72
C LEU A 39 -3.84 2.01 -6.03
N GLU A 40 -3.41 0.80 -6.39
CA GLU A 40 -3.93 0.09 -7.56
C GLU A 40 -5.42 -0.24 -7.45
N HIS A 41 -5.96 -0.21 -6.22
CA HIS A 41 -7.38 -0.39 -5.92
C HIS A 41 -8.14 0.93 -5.77
N GLY A 42 -7.55 2.05 -6.23
CA GLY A 42 -8.20 3.35 -6.35
C GLY A 42 -8.81 3.58 -7.74
N LEU A 43 -8.46 4.71 -8.37
CA LEU A 43 -9.04 5.17 -9.64
C LEU A 43 -8.60 4.36 -10.87
N VAL A 44 -7.69 3.39 -10.72
CA VAL A 44 -7.17 2.55 -11.81
C VAL A 44 -8.28 1.74 -12.48
N ASN A 45 -9.17 1.12 -11.69
CA ASN A 45 -10.30 0.36 -12.19
C ASN A 45 -11.59 0.75 -11.45
N PRO A 46 -12.56 1.40 -12.12
CA PRO A 46 -13.81 1.84 -11.49
C PRO A 46 -14.63 0.72 -10.85
N GLN A 47 -14.53 -0.52 -11.34
CA GLN A 47 -15.28 -1.65 -10.79
C GLN A 47 -14.74 -2.14 -9.45
N THR A 48 -13.44 -1.93 -9.19
CA THR A 48 -12.75 -2.37 -7.97
C THR A 48 -12.20 -1.20 -7.16
N ASN A 49 -12.68 0.02 -7.43
CA ASN A 49 -12.25 1.24 -6.74
C ASN A 49 -12.82 1.28 -5.33
N LEU A 50 -11.94 1.24 -4.33
CA LEU A 50 -12.29 1.28 -2.91
C LEU A 50 -11.97 2.62 -2.26
N THR A 51 -10.97 3.34 -2.75
CA THR A 51 -10.38 4.49 -2.04
C THR A 51 -10.57 5.82 -2.76
N ASN A 52 -10.91 5.83 -4.05
CA ASN A 52 -10.87 7.02 -4.91
C ASN A 52 -9.52 7.75 -4.88
N ASP A 53 -8.41 7.00 -4.73
CA ASP A 53 -7.05 7.52 -4.51
C ASP A 53 -6.91 8.39 -3.23
N ASP A 54 -7.87 8.33 -2.30
CA ASP A 54 -7.77 9.02 -1.01
C ASP A 54 -6.64 8.43 -0.17
N GLU A 55 -5.63 9.24 0.14
CA GLU A 55 -4.41 8.78 0.78
C GLU A 55 -4.64 8.19 2.19
N ILE A 56 -5.65 8.67 2.91
CA ILE A 56 -6.00 8.18 4.25
C ILE A 56 -6.71 6.83 4.15
N MET A 57 -7.66 6.67 3.22
CA MET A 57 -8.33 5.40 2.97
C MET A 57 -7.34 4.33 2.48
N THR A 58 -6.48 4.66 1.52
CA THR A 58 -5.41 3.79 1.03
C THR A 58 -4.47 3.40 2.18
N GLY A 59 -4.04 4.36 2.99
CA GLY A 59 -3.20 4.09 4.17
C GLY A 59 -3.87 3.20 5.22
N LYS A 60 -5.19 3.28 5.42
CA LYS A 60 -5.91 2.41 6.37
C LYS A 60 -5.88 0.94 5.96
N ILE A 61 -6.01 0.66 4.66
CA ILE A 61 -5.94 -0.72 4.15
C ILE A 61 -4.51 -1.25 4.35
N ALA A 62 -3.50 -0.44 4.01
CA ALA A 62 -2.11 -0.81 4.24
C ALA A 62 -1.77 -1.06 5.71
N LEU A 63 -2.29 -0.23 6.61
CA LEU A 63 -2.14 -0.41 8.05
C LEU A 63 -2.86 -1.67 8.56
N ALA A 64 -4.03 -2.02 8.01
CA ALA A 64 -4.75 -3.22 8.41
C ALA A 64 -3.90 -4.48 8.17
N HIS A 65 -3.27 -4.58 7.00
CA HIS A 65 -2.38 -5.70 6.66
C HIS A 65 -1.10 -5.74 7.51
N LEU A 66 -0.48 -4.58 7.76
CA LEU A 66 0.71 -4.52 8.61
C LEU A 66 0.43 -4.81 10.10
N ASN A 67 -0.83 -4.72 10.53
CA ASN A 67 -1.25 -5.18 11.86
C ASN A 67 -1.42 -6.71 11.93
N GLU A 68 -1.58 -7.41 10.81
CA GLU A 68 -1.59 -8.87 10.76
C GLU A 68 -0.15 -9.41 10.93
N PHE A 69 0.80 -8.84 10.18
CA PHE A 69 2.23 -9.11 10.32
C PHE A 69 3.07 -7.98 9.73
N SER A 70 4.19 -7.66 10.39
CA SER A 70 4.97 -6.44 10.13
C SER A 70 5.72 -6.41 8.80
N ASP A 71 5.91 -7.55 8.14
CA ASP A 71 6.60 -7.68 6.85
C ASP A 71 5.65 -8.01 5.68
N TYR A 72 4.35 -7.71 5.84
CA TYR A 72 3.28 -8.10 4.91
C TYR A 72 3.62 -7.82 3.44
N TYR A 73 3.98 -6.58 3.13
CA TYR A 73 4.21 -6.16 1.76
C TYR A 73 5.50 -6.72 1.14
N THR A 74 6.47 -7.09 1.97
CA THR A 74 7.63 -7.84 1.51
C THR A 74 7.23 -9.24 1.05
N ARG A 75 6.36 -9.92 1.80
CA ARG A 75 5.86 -11.26 1.47
C ARG A 75 4.94 -11.22 0.25
N LEU A 76 4.02 -10.25 0.21
CA LEU A 76 3.11 -10.06 -0.91
C LEU A 76 3.88 -9.88 -2.21
N LYS A 77 4.86 -8.96 -2.23
CA LYS A 77 5.71 -8.71 -3.40
C LYS A 77 6.40 -9.97 -3.93
N LYS A 78 6.82 -10.87 -3.03
CA LYS A 78 7.42 -12.15 -3.43
C LYS A 78 6.40 -13.06 -4.10
N MET A 79 5.22 -13.22 -3.50
CA MET A 79 4.13 -14.05 -4.03
C MET A 79 3.64 -13.52 -5.39
N GLU A 80 3.41 -12.21 -5.51
CA GLU A 80 2.97 -11.58 -6.75
C GLU A 80 4.01 -11.75 -7.86
N LYS A 81 5.30 -11.61 -7.54
CA LYS A 81 6.37 -11.90 -8.51
C LYS A 81 6.32 -13.35 -9.01
N GLU A 82 6.11 -14.31 -8.11
CA GLU A 82 5.99 -15.72 -8.48
C GLU A 82 4.77 -15.96 -9.38
N ALA A 83 3.63 -15.32 -9.09
CA ALA A 83 2.44 -15.38 -9.92
C ALA A 83 2.65 -14.73 -11.30
N ASP A 84 3.26 -13.55 -11.35
CA ASP A 84 3.62 -12.85 -12.57
C ASP A 84 4.51 -13.70 -13.47
N ASP A 85 5.56 -14.30 -12.91
CA ASP A 85 6.50 -15.15 -13.66
C ASP A 85 5.83 -16.45 -14.18
N TYR A 86 4.77 -16.91 -13.50
CA TYR A 86 3.96 -18.06 -13.93
C TYR A 86 3.02 -17.71 -15.09
N TRP A 87 2.27 -16.60 -14.99
CA TRP A 87 1.24 -16.21 -15.96
C TRP A 87 1.76 -15.40 -17.17
N LYS A 88 2.99 -14.89 -17.12
CA LYS A 88 3.66 -14.25 -18.27
C LYS A 88 4.17 -15.25 -19.31
N LYS A 89 4.07 -16.56 -19.05
CA LYS A 89 4.36 -17.64 -20.00
C LYS A 89 3.14 -17.93 -20.88
#